data_AF-A0A3B8V3A4-F1
#
_entry.id   AF-A0A3B8V3A4-F1
#
_cell.length_a   1.000
_cell.length_b   1.000
_cell.length_c   1.000
_cell.angle_alpha   90.00
_cell.angle_beta   90.00
_cell.angle_gamma   90.00
#
_symmetry.space_group_name_H-M   'P 1'
#
loop_
_entity.id
_entity.type
_entity.pdbx_description
1 polymer ?
#
loop_
_entity_poly.entity_id
_entity_poly.type
_entity_poly.pdbx_seq_one_letter_code
_entity_poly.pdbx_strand_id
1 'polypeptide(L)'
;MSLRSAVSAIILGSTLSLAACSGDPDPIGATDSQASAGSTYAVEDPRPGLVVDRWSLPDTAPPLDAILAAVESDDAESVPGTEAMQRNGFRILVVGPEELDLLRRTLGAEAYRGRTWHGEAIGWRNLASRRLGRGTVMLLDGRARRMDDRTVALAARGYSIPTVDDAAIHVELTPYLVESSIDPMSARRLGDLRGIPLCRGIECTLEPGEAVVVASIPRLRRGPTSPKEPGEASAEESNAPAEDTRPAAVGGIGAGPVAPLPPTTAELLLDDTGVRDRGLIVITGRPHPSVGVPAAESTSGSTN
;
A
#
# COMPACT_ATOMS: atom_id res chain seq x y z
N MET A 1 55.18 9.42 23.61
CA MET A 1 55.01 9.88 22.21
C MET A 1 53.52 9.89 21.91
N SER A 2 52.96 11.09 21.70
CA SER A 2 51.53 11.34 21.52
C SER A 2 51.23 11.48 20.02
N LEU A 3 50.44 10.57 19.44
CA LEU A 3 49.91 10.73 18.09
C LEU A 3 48.49 11.30 18.18
N ARG A 4 48.37 12.56 17.77
CA ARG A 4 47.11 13.29 17.69
C ARG A 4 46.36 12.91 16.42
N SER A 5 45.07 12.71 16.63
CA SER A 5 43.98 12.63 15.65
C SER A 5 43.95 13.86 14.73
N ALA A 6 43.65 13.65 13.44
CA ALA A 6 43.27 14.69 12.50
C ALA A 6 42.05 14.22 11.71
N VAL A 7 40.90 14.83 12.03
CA VAL A 7 39.64 14.75 11.29
C VAL A 7 39.55 16.02 10.44
N SER A 8 39.53 15.89 9.12
CA SER A 8 39.17 16.98 8.22
C SER A 8 37.78 16.71 7.65
N ALA A 9 36.82 17.52 8.10
CA ALA A 9 35.47 17.59 7.56
C ALA A 9 35.47 18.47 6.31
N ILE A 10 34.89 17.97 5.22
CA ILE A 10 34.64 18.72 3.98
C ILE A 10 33.17 19.14 4.00
N ILE A 11 32.92 20.44 4.08
CA ILE A 11 31.60 21.07 3.92
C ILE A 11 31.59 21.73 2.55
N LEU A 12 30.84 21.18 1.59
CA LEU A 12 30.46 21.88 0.36
C LEU A 12 29.06 22.46 0.54
N GLY A 13 29.00 23.78 0.75
CA GLY A 13 27.80 24.58 0.57
C GLY A 13 27.92 25.33 -0.76
N SER A 14 27.05 25.02 -1.71
CA SER A 14 26.93 25.76 -2.97
C SER A 14 25.57 26.43 -3.01
N THR A 15 25.55 27.71 -2.68
CA THR A 15 24.43 28.64 -2.89
C THR A 15 24.45 29.13 -4.34
N LEU A 16 23.39 28.83 -5.10
CA LEU A 16 23.13 29.46 -6.39
C LEU A 16 22.00 30.48 -6.22
N SER A 17 22.27 31.72 -6.63
CA SER A 17 21.34 32.84 -6.65
C SER A 17 21.36 33.48 -8.04
N LEU A 18 20.13 33.75 -8.53
CA LEU A 18 19.69 34.81 -9.44
C LEU A 18 19.90 34.69 -10.97
N ALA A 19 18.77 34.56 -11.67
CA ALA A 19 18.29 35.43 -12.77
C ALA A 19 16.80 35.05 -13.01
N ALA A 20 15.75 35.87 -12.84
CA ALA A 20 15.46 37.25 -13.23
C ALA A 20 15.41 37.45 -14.75
N CYS A 21 14.31 37.05 -15.38
CA CYS A 21 13.85 37.60 -16.66
C CYS A 21 12.45 38.18 -16.45
N SER A 22 12.39 39.51 -16.43
CA SER A 22 11.21 40.36 -16.48
C SER A 22 10.64 40.40 -17.90
N GLY A 23 9.33 40.26 -18.02
CA GLY A 23 8.55 40.66 -19.20
C GLY A 23 7.25 41.28 -18.72
N ASP A 24 7.01 42.55 -19.06
CA ASP A 24 5.82 43.32 -18.69
C ASP A 24 4.52 42.70 -19.26
N PRO A 25 3.36 42.94 -18.60
CA PRO A 25 2.06 42.49 -19.09
C PRO A 25 1.41 43.57 -19.97
N ASP A 26 0.83 43.18 -21.10
CA ASP A 26 -0.23 43.98 -21.74
C ASP A 26 -1.58 43.24 -21.65
N PRO A 27 -2.67 43.95 -21.32
CA PRO A 27 -3.96 43.36 -21.02
C PRO A 27 -4.78 43.20 -22.30
N ILE A 28 -5.55 42.11 -22.43
CA ILE A 28 -6.86 42.03 -23.12
C ILE A 28 -7.33 40.57 -23.03
N GLY A 29 -8.61 40.39 -22.71
CA GLY A 29 -9.35 39.18 -23.05
C GLY A 29 -9.91 38.47 -21.84
N ALA A 30 -11.05 38.95 -21.37
CA ALA A 30 -11.98 38.13 -20.60
C ALA A 30 -12.37 36.93 -21.47
N THR A 31 -11.71 35.80 -21.21
CA THR A 31 -12.21 34.49 -21.60
C THR A 31 -12.62 33.83 -20.31
N ASP A 32 -13.91 33.54 -20.20
CA ASP A 32 -14.51 32.81 -19.10
C ASP A 32 -13.60 31.62 -18.72
N SER A 33 -12.90 31.78 -17.61
CA SER A 33 -12.29 30.66 -16.91
C SER A 33 -13.44 29.85 -16.34
N GLN A 34 -14.03 29.00 -17.18
CA GLN A 34 -14.52 27.73 -16.71
C GLN A 34 -13.33 27.07 -16.03
N ALA A 35 -13.31 27.16 -14.70
CA ALA A 35 -12.54 26.27 -13.87
C ALA A 35 -13.03 24.86 -14.19
N SER A 36 -12.44 24.26 -15.23
CA SER A 36 -12.36 22.82 -15.34
C SER A 36 -11.76 22.38 -14.02
N ALA A 37 -12.54 21.65 -13.23
CA ALA A 37 -12.08 21.03 -12.00
C ALA A 37 -10.96 20.06 -12.37
N GLY A 38 -9.76 20.61 -12.52
CA GLY A 38 -8.57 19.90 -12.92
C GLY A 38 -8.26 18.90 -11.83
N SER A 39 -8.40 17.62 -12.20
CA SER A 39 -7.93 16.46 -11.46
C SER A 39 -6.65 16.80 -10.69
N THR A 40 -6.75 16.90 -9.36
CA THR A 40 -5.65 17.32 -8.47
C THR A 40 -4.63 16.19 -8.26
N TYR A 41 -4.62 15.18 -9.14
CA TYR A 41 -3.66 14.09 -9.14
C TYR A 41 -2.46 14.43 -10.01
N ALA A 42 -1.31 13.82 -9.72
CA ALA A 42 -0.14 13.96 -10.58
C ALA A 42 -0.50 13.55 -12.03
N VAL A 43 -0.04 14.34 -13.00
CA VAL A 43 -0.24 14.05 -14.44
C VAL A 43 0.19 12.62 -14.73
N GLU A 44 -0.63 11.91 -15.50
CA GLU A 44 -0.34 10.56 -15.96
C GLU A 44 1.00 10.48 -16.70
N ASP A 45 1.80 9.44 -16.45
CA ASP A 45 3.21 9.37 -16.85
C ASP A 45 3.51 9.03 -18.32
N PRO A 46 2.71 9.22 -19.37
CA PRO A 46 2.64 8.40 -20.63
C PRO A 46 3.47 7.09 -20.87
N ARG A 47 4.63 6.84 -20.27
CA ARG A 47 5.56 5.76 -20.54
C ARG A 47 4.98 4.41 -20.10
N PRO A 48 5.28 3.34 -20.87
CA PRO A 48 4.94 1.98 -20.46
C PRO A 48 5.60 1.55 -19.15
N GLY A 49 5.01 0.53 -18.53
CA GLY A 49 5.52 -0.14 -17.34
C GLY A 49 4.65 0.05 -16.09
N LEU A 50 5.23 -0.27 -14.94
CA LEU A 50 4.56 -0.18 -13.66
C LEU A 50 4.57 1.25 -13.11
N VAL A 51 3.40 1.71 -12.70
CA VAL A 51 3.22 2.97 -11.97
C VAL A 51 2.60 2.65 -10.62
N VAL A 52 3.14 3.24 -9.56
CA VAL A 52 2.74 3.00 -8.18
C VAL A 52 2.35 4.32 -7.55
N ASP A 53 1.08 4.45 -7.22
CA ASP A 53 0.50 5.58 -6.53
C ASP A 53 0.30 5.24 -5.05
N ARG A 54 0.57 6.19 -4.15
CA ARG A 54 0.44 5.99 -2.70
C ARG A 54 -0.54 6.98 -2.08
N TRP A 55 -1.35 6.48 -1.16
CA TRP A 55 -2.21 7.28 -0.29
C TRP A 55 -1.97 6.95 1.18
N SER A 56 -2.26 7.92 2.03
CA SER A 56 -2.19 7.84 3.49
C SER A 56 -3.46 8.50 4.02
N LEU A 57 -4.37 7.69 4.57
CA LEU A 57 -5.63 8.17 5.09
C LEU A 57 -5.53 8.31 6.61
N PRO A 58 -5.86 9.48 7.17
CA PRO A 58 -5.93 9.62 8.62
C PRO A 58 -7.06 8.78 9.19
N ASP A 59 -6.95 8.40 10.47
CA ASP A 59 -8.01 7.69 11.22
C ASP A 59 -9.38 8.42 11.20
N THR A 60 -9.41 9.73 10.90
CA THR A 60 -10.64 10.55 10.82
C THR A 60 -11.32 10.54 9.44
N ALA A 61 -10.66 10.01 8.41
CA ALA A 61 -11.23 9.89 7.07
C ALA A 61 -12.34 8.81 7.04
N PRO A 62 -13.16 8.72 5.97
CA PRO A 62 -14.02 7.56 5.78
C PRO A 62 -13.21 6.28 5.94
N PRO A 63 -13.71 5.26 6.66
CA PRO A 63 -12.96 4.05 6.91
C PRO A 63 -12.47 3.45 5.61
N LEU A 64 -11.16 3.24 5.49
CA LEU A 64 -10.57 2.67 4.27
C LEU A 64 -11.28 1.38 3.85
N ASP A 65 -11.77 0.58 4.80
CA ASP A 65 -12.48 -0.66 4.49
C ASP A 65 -13.82 -0.43 3.79
N ALA A 66 -14.52 0.67 4.12
CA ALA A 66 -15.76 1.07 3.44
C ALA A 66 -15.48 1.56 2.02
N ILE A 67 -14.37 2.31 1.83
CA ILE A 67 -13.92 2.74 0.50
C ILE A 67 -13.59 1.51 -0.35
N LEU A 68 -12.82 0.56 0.21
CA LEU A 68 -12.43 -0.67 -0.50
C LEU A 68 -13.63 -1.56 -0.80
N ALA A 69 -14.60 -1.67 0.11
CA ALA A 69 -15.83 -2.43 -0.13
C ALA A 69 -16.70 -1.82 -1.24
N ALA A 70 -16.64 -0.50 -1.46
CA ALA A 70 -17.41 0.17 -2.51
C ALA A 70 -16.83 -0.04 -3.93
N VAL A 71 -15.59 -0.52 -4.04
CA VAL A 71 -14.89 -0.76 -5.31
C VAL A 71 -14.55 -2.24 -5.52
N GLU A 72 -14.96 -3.09 -4.58
CA GLU A 72 -14.83 -4.54 -4.70
C GLU A 72 -15.94 -5.06 -5.61
N SER A 73 -15.56 -5.79 -6.66
CA SER A 73 -16.52 -6.41 -7.57
C SER A 73 -16.91 -7.79 -7.06
N ASP A 74 -18.21 -8.06 -6.99
CA ASP A 74 -18.76 -9.37 -6.56
C ASP A 74 -18.39 -10.51 -7.53
N ASP A 75 -18.10 -10.17 -8.79
CA ASP A 75 -17.76 -11.12 -9.86
C ASP A 75 -16.25 -11.29 -10.08
N ALA A 76 -15.42 -10.61 -9.28
CA ALA A 76 -13.96 -10.66 -9.45
C ALA A 76 -13.41 -12.05 -9.09
N GLU A 77 -12.66 -12.65 -10.02
CA GLU A 77 -11.93 -13.88 -9.74
C GLU A 77 -10.84 -13.62 -8.69
N SER A 78 -10.80 -14.46 -7.64
CA SER A 78 -9.78 -14.34 -6.60
C SER A 78 -8.39 -14.65 -7.15
N VAL A 79 -7.51 -13.65 -7.17
CA VAL A 79 -6.11 -13.80 -7.59
C VAL A 79 -5.38 -14.84 -6.70
N PRO A 80 -4.68 -15.83 -7.29
CA PRO A 80 -3.90 -16.80 -6.53
C PRO A 80 -2.90 -16.13 -5.58
N GLY A 81 -2.83 -16.63 -4.34
CA GLY A 81 -1.94 -16.10 -3.30
C GLY A 81 -2.57 -15.01 -2.42
N THR A 82 -3.74 -14.48 -2.80
CA THR A 82 -4.45 -13.47 -2.00
C THR A 82 -4.75 -13.93 -0.57
N GLU A 83 -5.16 -15.18 -0.36
CA GLU A 83 -5.35 -15.72 1.00
C GLU A 83 -4.08 -15.69 1.85
N ALA A 84 -2.92 -16.01 1.26
CA ALA A 84 -1.64 -16.02 1.95
C ALA A 84 -1.20 -14.58 2.31
N MET A 85 -1.48 -13.62 1.42
CA MET A 85 -1.31 -12.19 1.66
C MET A 85 -2.22 -11.71 2.80
N GLN A 86 -3.50 -12.10 2.80
CA GLN A 86 -4.47 -11.74 3.83
C GLN A 86 -4.08 -12.22 5.24
N ARG A 87 -3.53 -13.43 5.38
CA ARG A 87 -3.00 -13.94 6.66
C ARG A 87 -1.85 -13.09 7.22
N ASN A 88 -1.22 -12.28 6.37
CA ASN A 88 -0.17 -11.34 6.73
C ASN A 88 -0.66 -9.88 6.79
N GLY A 89 -1.99 -9.70 6.79
CA GLY A 89 -2.67 -8.43 6.97
C GLY A 89 -2.87 -7.62 5.70
N PHE A 90 -2.61 -8.17 4.52
CA PHE A 90 -2.81 -7.44 3.26
C PHE A 90 -4.20 -7.69 2.69
N ARG A 91 -4.91 -6.63 2.32
CA ARG A 91 -6.06 -6.71 1.42
C ARG A 91 -5.59 -6.41 0.01
N ILE A 92 -5.86 -7.34 -0.90
CA ILE A 92 -5.53 -7.23 -2.32
C ILE A 92 -6.85 -7.20 -3.08
N LEU A 93 -7.03 -6.22 -3.95
CA LEU A 93 -8.13 -6.15 -4.89
C LEU A 93 -7.56 -5.88 -6.29
N VAL A 94 -8.11 -6.53 -7.31
CA VAL A 94 -7.94 -6.10 -8.69
C VAL A 94 -9.20 -5.32 -9.05
N VAL A 95 -9.02 -4.11 -9.57
CA VAL A 95 -10.12 -3.20 -9.89
C VAL A 95 -10.04 -2.78 -11.34
N GLY A 96 -11.22 -2.66 -11.96
CA GLY A 96 -11.37 -2.15 -13.31
C GLY A 96 -11.16 -0.63 -13.38
N PRO A 97 -11.19 -0.06 -14.60
CA PRO A 97 -10.97 1.37 -14.81
C PRO A 97 -12.04 2.25 -14.12
N GLU A 98 -13.30 1.82 -14.13
CA GLU A 98 -14.40 2.58 -13.50
C GLU A 98 -14.28 2.59 -11.97
N GLU A 99 -13.98 1.43 -11.38
CA GLU A 99 -13.73 1.27 -9.94
C GLU A 99 -12.47 2.01 -9.49
N LEU A 100 -11.43 2.02 -10.31
CA LEU A 100 -10.20 2.77 -10.06
C LEU A 100 -10.47 4.28 -10.01
N ASP A 101 -11.29 4.80 -10.93
CA ASP A 101 -11.67 6.22 -10.94
C ASP A 101 -12.60 6.57 -9.77
N LEU A 102 -13.49 5.67 -9.37
CA LEU A 102 -14.28 5.81 -8.14
C LEU A 102 -13.37 5.82 -6.90
N LEU A 103 -12.41 4.89 -6.81
CA LEU A 103 -11.44 4.79 -5.73
C LEU A 103 -10.66 6.10 -5.60
N ARG A 104 -10.04 6.57 -6.69
CA ARG A 104 -9.26 7.82 -6.70
C ARG A 104 -10.09 8.99 -6.19
N ARG A 105 -11.29 9.20 -6.74
CA ARG A 105 -12.20 10.27 -6.31
C ARG A 105 -12.56 10.18 -4.83
N THR A 106 -12.79 8.97 -4.32
CA THR A 106 -13.18 8.76 -2.91
C THR A 106 -12.02 8.98 -1.94
N LEU A 107 -10.80 8.58 -2.32
CA LEU A 107 -9.59 8.81 -1.52
C LEU A 107 -9.26 10.30 -1.42
N GLY A 108 -9.50 11.04 -2.50
CA GLY A 108 -9.24 12.48 -2.57
C GLY A 108 -7.75 12.83 -2.67
N ALA A 109 -7.49 14.08 -3.04
CA ALA A 109 -6.14 14.59 -3.27
C ALA A 109 -5.34 14.81 -1.98
N GLU A 110 -6.00 15.16 -0.87
CA GLU A 110 -5.36 15.41 0.43
C GLU A 110 -4.67 14.17 1.03
N ALA A 111 -5.22 12.98 0.75
CA ALA A 111 -4.65 11.71 1.19
C ALA A 111 -3.52 11.22 0.27
N TYR A 112 -3.34 11.83 -0.91
CA TYR A 112 -2.32 11.40 -1.86
C TYR A 112 -0.91 11.74 -1.37
N ARG A 113 0.02 10.82 -1.59
CA ARG A 113 1.43 10.92 -1.11
C ARG A 113 2.44 10.85 -2.24
N GLY A 114 2.03 10.51 -3.45
CA GLY A 114 2.87 10.60 -4.63
C GLY A 114 2.80 9.37 -5.54
N ARG A 115 3.45 9.52 -6.69
CA ARG A 115 3.58 8.54 -7.76
C ARG A 115 5.03 8.14 -7.94
N THR A 116 5.28 6.88 -8.24
CA THR A 116 6.59 6.39 -8.66
C THR A 116 6.42 5.54 -9.91
N TRP A 117 7.12 5.90 -10.98
CA TRP A 117 7.25 5.07 -12.17
C TRP A 117 8.43 4.10 -11.99
N HIS A 118 8.15 2.82 -12.14
CA HIS A 118 9.13 1.73 -12.02
C HIS A 118 9.57 1.16 -13.37
N GLY A 119 8.95 1.61 -14.47
CA GLY A 119 9.20 1.11 -15.83
C GLY A 119 8.81 -0.35 -16.01
N GLU A 120 9.34 -0.95 -17.07
CA GLU A 120 9.34 -2.41 -17.28
C GLU A 120 10.25 -3.04 -16.22
N ALA A 121 9.64 -3.50 -15.13
CA ALA A 121 10.34 -4.04 -13.98
C ALA A 121 10.48 -5.54 -14.14
N ILE A 122 11.41 -5.99 -15.01
CA ILE A 122 11.72 -7.43 -15.16
C ILE A 122 12.32 -8.00 -13.86
N GLY A 123 13.02 -7.16 -13.09
CA GLY A 123 13.52 -7.47 -11.75
C GLY A 123 12.66 -6.85 -10.65
N TRP A 124 12.70 -7.45 -9.45
CA TRP A 124 11.99 -6.97 -8.27
C TRP A 124 12.38 -5.55 -7.87
N ARG A 125 11.36 -4.69 -7.68
CA ARG A 125 11.47 -3.31 -7.19
C ARG A 125 10.76 -3.18 -5.87
N ASN A 126 11.38 -2.50 -4.91
CA ASN A 126 10.77 -2.25 -3.61
C ASN A 126 9.69 -1.16 -3.73
N LEU A 127 8.47 -1.54 -3.36
CA LEU A 127 7.33 -0.64 -3.26
C LEU A 127 7.19 -0.05 -1.87
N ALA A 128 7.59 -0.77 -0.83
CA ALA A 128 7.65 -0.28 0.53
C ALA A 128 8.74 -1.05 1.30
N SER A 129 9.35 -0.41 2.30
CA SER A 129 10.31 -1.08 3.17
C SER A 129 10.36 -0.41 4.53
N ARG A 130 10.44 -1.21 5.59
CA ARG A 130 10.64 -0.72 6.96
C ARG A 130 11.75 -1.52 7.63
N ARG A 131 12.71 -0.81 8.22
CA ARG A 131 13.70 -1.42 9.11
C ARG A 131 13.10 -1.61 10.48
N LEU A 132 13.17 -2.83 10.97
CA LEU A 132 12.68 -3.24 12.28
C LEU A 132 13.82 -3.12 13.29
N GLY A 133 13.51 -2.55 14.45
CA GLY A 133 14.46 -2.47 15.56
C GLY A 133 14.53 -3.80 16.33
N ARG A 134 15.56 -3.94 17.16
CA ARG A 134 15.66 -5.02 18.13
C ARG A 134 14.41 -5.15 19.00
N GLY A 135 13.94 -6.38 19.20
CA GLY A 135 12.79 -6.69 20.03
C GLY A 135 11.45 -6.56 19.31
N THR A 136 11.44 -6.21 18.01
CA THR A 136 10.20 -6.11 17.25
C THR A 136 9.54 -7.48 17.15
N VAL A 137 8.27 -7.56 17.53
CA VAL A 137 7.43 -8.74 17.33
C VAL A 137 6.38 -8.39 16.29
N MET A 138 6.14 -9.27 15.34
CA MET A 138 5.10 -9.13 14.33
C MET A 138 4.29 -10.40 14.20
N LEU A 139 3.04 -10.27 13.75
CA LEU A 139 2.22 -11.39 13.33
C LEU A 139 2.59 -11.79 11.90
N LEU A 140 3.02 -13.04 11.75
CA LEU A 140 3.31 -13.66 10.47
C LEU A 140 2.50 -14.95 10.38
N ASP A 141 1.60 -15.04 9.40
CA ASP A 141 0.69 -16.17 9.22
C ASP A 141 -0.06 -16.54 10.53
N GLY A 142 -0.63 -15.52 11.19
CA GLY A 142 -1.34 -15.66 12.46
C GLY A 142 -0.48 -15.96 13.70
N ARG A 143 0.84 -16.09 13.55
CA ARG A 143 1.76 -16.41 14.68
C ARG A 143 2.64 -15.22 15.02
N ALA A 144 2.75 -14.92 16.31
CA ALA A 144 3.70 -13.92 16.79
C ALA A 144 5.13 -14.42 16.58
N ARG A 145 5.92 -13.68 15.82
CA ARG A 145 7.34 -13.96 15.57
C ARG A 145 8.17 -12.74 15.90
N ARG A 146 9.30 -12.99 16.56
CA ARG A 146 10.30 -11.97 16.82
C ARG A 146 11.15 -11.75 15.57
N MET A 147 11.28 -10.50 15.16
CA MET A 147 12.02 -10.07 13.98
C MET A 147 13.01 -8.97 14.38
N ASP A 148 14.16 -9.40 14.88
CA ASP A 148 15.18 -8.49 15.39
C ASP A 148 16.10 -7.99 14.27
N ASP A 149 16.29 -6.67 14.18
CA ASP A 149 17.28 -6.00 13.34
C ASP A 149 17.20 -6.39 11.85
N ARG A 150 15.99 -6.66 11.35
CA ARG A 150 15.72 -7.01 9.94
C ARG A 150 15.04 -5.87 9.20
N THR A 151 15.13 -5.89 7.87
CA THR A 151 14.28 -5.06 7.01
C THR A 151 13.21 -5.93 6.39
N VAL A 152 11.96 -5.54 6.58
CA VAL A 152 10.82 -6.11 5.86
C VAL A 152 10.48 -5.19 4.69
N ALA A 153 10.07 -5.76 3.57
CA ALA A 153 9.73 -5.00 2.36
C ALA A 153 8.58 -5.64 1.59
N LEU A 154 7.91 -4.83 0.78
CA LEU A 154 6.98 -5.24 -0.27
C LEU A 154 7.64 -4.95 -1.60
N ALA A 155 7.79 -5.96 -2.45
CA ALA A 155 8.34 -5.78 -3.79
C ALA A 155 7.33 -6.16 -4.85
N ALA A 156 7.40 -5.48 -5.98
CA ALA A 156 6.70 -5.85 -7.19
C ALA A 156 7.65 -5.93 -8.38
N ARG A 157 7.24 -6.69 -9.37
CA ARG A 157 7.83 -6.69 -10.70
C ARG A 157 6.68 -6.79 -11.70
N GLY A 158 6.92 -6.33 -12.90
CA GLY A 158 5.89 -6.40 -13.92
C GLY A 158 6.38 -5.96 -15.27
N TYR A 159 5.84 -6.63 -16.28
CA TYR A 159 6.27 -6.48 -17.65
C TYR A 159 5.11 -6.69 -18.62
N SER A 160 5.22 -6.04 -19.76
CA SER A 160 4.21 -6.15 -20.81
C SER A 160 4.21 -7.54 -21.45
N ILE A 161 3.02 -8.09 -21.68
CA ILE A 161 2.78 -9.33 -22.42
C ILE A 161 1.80 -9.06 -23.57
N PRO A 162 2.04 -9.62 -24.77
CA PRO A 162 1.07 -9.51 -25.86
C PRO A 162 -0.18 -10.34 -25.53
N THR A 163 -1.35 -9.77 -25.79
CA THR A 163 -2.65 -10.46 -25.70
C THR A 163 -3.30 -10.55 -27.08
N VAL A 164 -4.47 -11.19 -27.18
CA VAL A 164 -5.22 -11.21 -28.45
C VAL A 164 -5.74 -9.82 -28.80
N ASP A 165 -6.11 -9.04 -27.79
CA ASP A 165 -6.76 -7.75 -27.96
C ASP A 165 -5.76 -6.57 -28.08
N ASP A 166 -4.59 -6.65 -27.43
CA ASP A 166 -3.41 -5.81 -27.69
C ASP A 166 -2.23 -6.28 -26.80
N ALA A 167 -2.14 -5.72 -25.60
CA ALA A 167 -1.12 -6.01 -24.61
C ALA A 167 -1.66 -5.76 -23.21
N ALA A 168 -1.20 -6.55 -22.26
CA ALA A 168 -1.51 -6.44 -20.84
C ALA A 168 -0.21 -6.39 -20.03
N ILE A 169 -0.28 -6.01 -18.76
CA ILE A 169 0.87 -6.12 -17.86
C ILE A 169 0.73 -7.34 -16.98
N HIS A 170 1.73 -8.21 -17.00
CA HIS A 170 1.93 -9.20 -15.96
C HIS A 170 2.49 -8.54 -14.71
N VAL A 171 1.86 -8.74 -13.55
CA VAL A 171 2.28 -8.19 -12.27
C VAL A 171 2.50 -9.31 -11.27
N GLU A 172 3.64 -9.27 -10.60
CA GLU A 172 3.90 -10.07 -9.41
C GLU A 172 4.20 -9.16 -8.22
N LEU A 173 3.68 -9.53 -7.05
CA LEU A 173 3.84 -8.77 -5.82
C LEU A 173 4.10 -9.73 -4.65
N THR A 174 5.13 -9.46 -3.85
CA THR A 174 5.48 -10.30 -2.71
C THR A 174 6.07 -9.52 -1.53
N PRO A 175 5.58 -9.76 -0.29
CA PRO A 175 6.24 -9.29 0.91
C PRO A 175 7.39 -10.22 1.25
N TYR A 176 8.52 -9.65 1.67
CA TYR A 176 9.73 -10.41 1.89
C TYR A 176 10.62 -9.81 2.98
N LEU A 177 11.46 -10.66 3.56
CA LEU A 177 12.52 -10.26 4.47
C LEU A 177 13.78 -9.99 3.64
N VAL A 178 14.29 -8.75 3.71
CA VAL A 178 15.54 -8.39 3.04
C VAL A 178 16.70 -9.12 3.73
N GLU A 179 17.51 -9.82 2.94
CA GLU A 179 18.74 -10.41 3.44
C GLU A 179 19.78 -9.32 3.72
N SER A 180 20.33 -9.34 4.93
CA SER A 180 21.33 -8.37 5.38
C SER A 180 22.75 -8.64 4.86
N SER A 181 23.00 -9.83 4.30
CA SER A 181 24.28 -10.20 3.71
C SER A 181 24.09 -10.67 2.27
N ILE A 182 24.84 -10.07 1.35
CA ILE A 182 24.99 -10.60 0.00
C ILE A 182 26.08 -11.67 0.08
N ASP A 183 25.72 -12.93 -0.08
CA ASP A 183 26.72 -13.98 -0.30
C ASP A 183 27.30 -13.83 -1.71
N PRO A 184 28.59 -13.44 -1.86
CA PRO A 184 29.19 -13.21 -3.16
C PRO A 184 29.34 -14.50 -3.98
N MET A 185 29.27 -15.67 -3.33
CA MET A 185 29.37 -16.98 -3.99
C MET A 185 28.00 -17.57 -4.35
N SER A 186 26.90 -16.91 -3.95
CA SER A 186 25.55 -17.32 -4.29
C SER A 186 25.29 -17.04 -5.78
N ALA A 187 25.19 -18.12 -6.57
CA ALA A 187 24.79 -18.06 -7.97
C ALA A 187 23.28 -17.76 -8.08
N ARG A 188 22.88 -16.50 -7.88
CA ARG A 188 21.50 -16.04 -8.11
C ARG A 188 21.28 -15.71 -9.58
N ARG A 189 20.08 -16.00 -10.07
CA ARG A 189 19.68 -15.64 -11.43
C ARG A 189 19.29 -14.17 -11.48
N LEU A 190 19.46 -13.58 -12.66
CA LEU A 190 18.92 -12.25 -12.92
C LEU A 190 17.39 -12.30 -12.75
N GLY A 191 16.84 -11.39 -11.94
CA GLY A 191 15.41 -11.35 -11.65
C GLY A 191 14.99 -12.06 -10.36
N ASP A 192 15.91 -12.76 -9.67
CA ASP A 192 15.61 -13.36 -8.37
C ASP A 192 15.35 -12.30 -7.29
N LEU A 193 14.39 -12.60 -6.41
CA LEU A 193 14.12 -11.76 -5.25
C LEU A 193 15.32 -11.80 -4.29
N ARG A 194 15.78 -10.62 -3.86
CA ARG A 194 16.90 -10.48 -2.92
C ARG A 194 16.44 -10.57 -1.48
N GLY A 195 15.95 -11.75 -1.09
CA GLY A 195 15.56 -12.06 0.28
C GLY A 195 14.63 -13.25 0.36
N ILE A 196 13.96 -13.39 1.49
CA ILE A 196 13.11 -14.54 1.80
C ILE A 196 11.64 -14.10 1.72
N PRO A 197 10.83 -14.60 0.76
CA PRO A 197 9.40 -14.35 0.74
C PRO A 197 8.75 -14.73 2.08
N LEU A 198 7.89 -13.86 2.59
CA LEU A 198 7.18 -14.09 3.85
C LEU A 198 5.97 -14.99 3.66
N CYS A 199 5.37 -14.97 2.47
CA CYS A 199 4.28 -15.83 2.06
C CYS A 199 4.30 -16.01 0.53
N ARG A 200 3.37 -16.80 0.00
CA ARG A 200 3.09 -16.79 -1.44
C ARG A 200 2.55 -15.41 -1.80
N GLY A 201 3.24 -14.73 -2.70
CA GLY A 201 2.78 -13.46 -3.28
C GLY A 201 1.62 -13.66 -4.25
N ILE A 202 1.17 -12.57 -4.86
CA ILE A 202 0.19 -12.64 -5.96
C ILE A 202 0.89 -12.57 -7.30
N GLU A 203 0.19 -13.10 -8.30
CA GLU A 203 0.54 -13.05 -9.71
C GLU A 203 -0.76 -12.86 -10.50
N CYS A 204 -0.85 -11.78 -11.26
CA CYS A 204 -2.03 -11.46 -12.06
C CYS A 204 -1.65 -10.71 -13.34
N THR A 205 -2.54 -10.76 -14.31
CA THR A 205 -2.47 -9.92 -15.51
C THR A 205 -3.42 -8.75 -15.34
N LEU A 206 -2.97 -7.55 -15.69
CA LEU A 206 -3.76 -6.33 -15.69
C LEU A 206 -3.96 -5.85 -17.12
N GLU A 207 -5.21 -5.74 -17.54
CA GLU A 207 -5.60 -5.10 -18.78
C GLU A 207 -5.39 -3.57 -18.71
N PRO A 208 -5.34 -2.86 -19.86
CA PRO A 208 -5.22 -1.42 -19.88
C PRO A 208 -6.30 -0.73 -19.01
N GLY A 209 -5.84 0.03 -18.01
CA GLY A 209 -6.73 0.75 -17.09
C GLY A 209 -7.06 0.01 -15.79
N GLU A 210 -6.72 -1.27 -15.68
CA GLU A 210 -6.86 -2.02 -14.44
C GLU A 210 -5.74 -1.72 -13.44
N ALA A 211 -6.00 -2.00 -12.17
CA ALA A 211 -5.03 -1.81 -11.10
C ALA A 211 -5.11 -2.89 -10.01
N VAL A 212 -3.95 -3.18 -9.40
CA VAL A 212 -3.90 -3.87 -8.10
C VAL A 212 -3.91 -2.84 -6.98
N VAL A 213 -4.88 -2.97 -6.09
CA VAL A 213 -4.98 -2.20 -4.85
C VAL A 213 -4.44 -3.04 -3.70
N VAL A 214 -3.51 -2.47 -2.93
CA VAL A 214 -2.86 -3.10 -1.78
C VAL A 214 -3.08 -2.23 -0.55
N ALA A 215 -3.81 -2.74 0.43
CA ALA A 215 -4.09 -2.07 1.69
C ALA A 215 -3.70 -2.93 2.90
N SER A 216 -3.51 -2.30 4.05
CA SER A 216 -3.51 -3.03 5.33
C SER A 216 -4.95 -3.41 5.70
N ILE A 217 -5.16 -4.57 6.33
CA ILE A 217 -6.41 -4.91 7.02
C ILE A 217 -6.27 -4.39 8.46
N PRO A 218 -7.20 -3.57 8.97
CA PRO A 218 -7.05 -3.07 10.32
C PRO A 218 -7.27 -4.23 11.29
N ARG A 219 -6.55 -4.20 12.40
CA ARG A 219 -6.93 -5.03 13.54
C ARG A 219 -8.32 -4.63 14.01
N LEU A 220 -8.95 -5.54 14.73
CA LEU A 220 -9.82 -5.19 15.86
C LEU A 220 -8.99 -4.40 16.89
N ARG A 221 -8.61 -3.15 16.58
CA ARG A 221 -8.10 -2.20 17.57
C ARG A 221 -9.31 -1.93 18.46
N ARG A 222 -9.15 -2.18 19.76
CA ARG A 222 -10.18 -1.84 20.76
C ARG A 222 -10.59 -0.40 20.46
N GLY A 223 -11.90 -0.17 20.25
CA GLY A 223 -12.44 1.16 20.03
C GLY A 223 -12.00 2.12 21.16
N PRO A 224 -12.10 3.45 20.93
CA PRO A 224 -11.76 4.42 21.96
C PRO A 224 -12.44 3.99 23.26
N THR A 225 -11.65 3.77 24.31
CA THR A 225 -12.17 3.50 25.65
C THR A 225 -13.15 4.62 25.95
N SER A 226 -14.43 4.27 26.06
CA SER A 226 -15.49 5.20 26.44
C SER A 226 -15.00 6.02 27.65
N PRO A 227 -15.15 7.35 27.66
CA PRO A 227 -14.85 8.12 28.84
C PRO A 227 -15.73 7.59 29.96
N LYS A 228 -15.08 7.22 31.06
CA LYS A 228 -15.72 6.77 32.30
C LYS A 228 -16.85 7.73 32.65
N GLU A 229 -18.09 7.27 32.59
CA GLU A 229 -19.23 7.99 33.14
C GLU A 229 -18.95 8.27 34.64
N PRO A 230 -19.06 9.51 35.11
CA PRO A 230 -19.05 9.80 36.53
C PRO A 230 -20.48 9.59 37.05
N GLY A 231 -20.70 8.48 37.76
CA GLY A 231 -22.03 8.13 38.24
C GLY A 231 -22.06 7.14 39.40
N GLU A 232 -21.14 7.25 40.36
CA GLU A 232 -21.38 6.67 41.69
C GLU A 232 -21.96 7.76 42.60
N ALA A 233 -23.29 7.77 42.69
CA ALA A 233 -23.98 8.30 43.83
C ALA A 233 -25.25 7.47 44.10
N SER A 234 -25.31 6.95 45.33
CA SER A 234 -26.50 6.46 46.05
C SER A 234 -26.83 4.97 45.90
N ALA A 235 -26.53 4.15 46.90
CA ALA A 235 -27.45 3.91 48.03
C ALA A 235 -26.88 2.81 48.95
N GLU A 236 -26.70 3.15 50.23
CA GLU A 236 -26.46 2.21 51.33
C GLU A 236 -27.78 1.51 51.77
N GLU A 237 -27.61 0.24 52.16
CA GLU A 237 -28.34 -0.55 53.17
C GLU A 237 -29.86 -0.79 53.09
N SER A 238 -30.25 -2.08 52.93
CA SER A 238 -31.13 -2.75 53.92
C SER A 238 -31.15 -4.29 53.79
N ASN A 239 -31.12 -4.96 54.94
CA ASN A 239 -31.00 -6.41 55.19
C ASN A 239 -32.26 -7.25 54.88
N ALA A 240 -32.06 -8.51 54.43
CA ALA A 240 -32.71 -9.72 54.98
C ALA A 240 -32.17 -11.02 54.31
N PRO A 241 -32.01 -12.15 55.03
CA PRO A 241 -31.47 -13.40 54.49
C PRO A 241 -32.58 -14.36 54.05
N ALA A 242 -32.41 -15.02 52.90
CA ALA A 242 -33.14 -16.23 52.55
C ALA A 242 -32.20 -17.18 51.78
N GLU A 243 -31.97 -18.36 52.36
CA GLU A 243 -31.33 -19.49 51.71
C GLU A 243 -32.13 -19.89 50.48
N ASP A 244 -31.49 -19.84 49.31
CA ASP A 244 -31.94 -20.64 48.18
C ASP A 244 -30.72 -21.14 47.42
N THR A 245 -30.63 -22.46 47.33
CA THR A 245 -29.46 -23.20 46.83
C THR A 245 -29.42 -23.08 45.32
N ARG A 246 -28.76 -22.04 44.81
CA ARG A 246 -28.35 -21.96 43.40
C ARG A 246 -26.99 -22.65 43.23
N PRO A 247 -26.79 -23.48 42.20
CA PRO A 247 -25.46 -23.99 41.89
C PRO A 247 -24.55 -22.80 41.62
N ALA A 248 -23.39 -22.81 42.26
CA ALA A 248 -22.37 -21.78 42.15
C ALA A 248 -22.16 -21.41 40.67
N ALA A 249 -22.43 -20.15 40.35
CA ALA A 249 -21.95 -19.56 39.11
C ALA A 249 -20.44 -19.81 39.07
N VAL A 250 -19.98 -20.63 38.13
CA VAL A 250 -18.57 -20.80 37.83
C VAL A 250 -18.02 -19.39 37.64
N GLY A 251 -17.16 -18.99 38.57
CA GLY A 251 -16.54 -17.68 38.61
C GLY A 251 -16.08 -17.32 37.21
N GLY A 252 -16.48 -16.12 36.77
CA GLY A 252 -16.17 -15.60 35.46
C GLY A 252 -14.71 -15.88 35.13
N ILE A 253 -14.48 -16.42 33.94
CA ILE A 253 -13.15 -16.51 33.36
C ILE A 253 -12.61 -15.08 33.43
N GLY A 254 -11.74 -14.85 34.41
CA GLY A 254 -11.15 -13.55 34.64
C GLY A 254 -10.57 -13.10 33.31
N ALA A 255 -11.04 -11.97 32.81
CA ALA A 255 -10.43 -11.31 31.67
C ALA A 255 -9.02 -10.90 32.12
N GLY A 256 -8.09 -11.84 32.02
CA GLY A 256 -6.68 -11.60 32.22
C GLY A 256 -6.24 -10.46 31.27
N PRO A 257 -5.13 -9.78 31.58
CA PRO A 257 -4.67 -8.68 30.76
C PRO A 257 -4.48 -9.15 29.30
N VAL A 258 -5.38 -8.70 28.42
CA VAL A 258 -5.28 -8.95 26.99
C VAL A 258 -4.15 -8.08 26.47
N ALA A 259 -2.99 -8.68 26.27
CA ALA A 259 -1.89 -8.00 25.59
C ALA A 259 -2.35 -7.64 24.17
N PRO A 260 -2.07 -6.42 23.68
CA PRO A 260 -2.36 -6.08 22.30
C PRO A 260 -1.57 -7.03 21.40
N LEU A 261 -2.22 -7.54 20.37
CA LEU A 261 -1.55 -8.37 19.39
C LEU A 261 -0.36 -7.58 18.77
N PRO A 262 0.72 -8.24 18.32
CA PRO A 262 1.81 -7.59 17.59
C PRO A 262 1.41 -7.21 16.16
N PRO A 263 1.92 -6.11 15.55
CA PRO A 263 1.56 -5.61 14.21
C PRO A 263 1.71 -6.67 13.10
N THR A 264 0.88 -6.64 12.05
CA THR A 264 1.04 -7.53 10.88
C THR A 264 2.11 -6.99 9.94
N THR A 265 2.53 -7.80 8.97
CA THR A 265 3.44 -7.35 7.90
C THR A 265 2.90 -6.12 7.17
N ALA A 266 1.61 -6.13 6.81
CA ALA A 266 0.99 -5.03 6.07
C ALA A 266 0.93 -3.73 6.89
N GLU A 267 0.54 -3.81 8.17
CA GLU A 267 0.53 -2.62 9.04
C GLU A 267 1.94 -2.04 9.19
N LEU A 268 2.97 -2.89 9.31
CA LEU A 268 4.35 -2.41 9.37
C LEU A 268 4.83 -1.79 8.06
N LEU A 269 4.31 -2.18 6.91
CA LEU A 269 4.81 -1.66 5.62
C LEU A 269 4.02 -0.48 5.09
N LEU A 270 2.71 -0.45 5.34
CA LEU A 270 1.79 0.49 4.72
C LEU A 270 1.38 1.59 5.69
N ASP A 271 1.21 1.29 6.98
CA ASP A 271 0.70 2.28 7.93
C ASP A 271 1.82 3.15 8.52
N ASP A 272 1.49 4.41 8.77
CA ASP A 272 2.31 5.29 9.60
C ASP A 272 1.88 5.17 11.07
N THR A 273 2.62 4.37 11.83
CA THR A 273 2.35 4.13 13.24
C THR A 273 2.48 5.39 14.12
N GLY A 274 3.18 6.43 13.66
CA GLY A 274 3.36 7.67 14.41
C GLY A 274 2.15 8.60 14.33
N VAL A 275 1.48 8.65 13.17
CA VAL A 275 0.36 9.56 12.89
C VAL A 275 -0.99 8.82 12.90
N ARG A 276 -0.96 7.48 12.98
CA ARG A 276 -2.13 6.60 12.82
C ARG A 276 -2.82 6.75 11.47
N ASP A 277 -2.02 6.96 10.43
CA ASP A 277 -2.52 6.92 9.07
C ASP A 277 -2.47 5.49 8.54
N ARG A 278 -3.51 5.10 7.81
CA ARG A 278 -3.54 3.84 7.05
C ARG A 278 -3.06 4.08 5.63
N GLY A 279 -2.10 3.26 5.21
CA GLY A 279 -1.54 3.34 3.88
C GLY A 279 -2.30 2.49 2.87
N LEU A 280 -2.32 3.00 1.64
CA LEU A 280 -2.82 2.32 0.46
C LEU A 280 -1.80 2.48 -0.67
N ILE A 281 -1.54 1.40 -1.40
CA ILE A 281 -0.79 1.43 -2.64
C ILE A 281 -1.72 1.00 -3.77
N VAL A 282 -1.70 1.75 -4.88
CA VAL A 282 -2.37 1.37 -6.13
C VAL A 282 -1.30 1.16 -7.19
N ILE A 283 -1.28 -0.01 -7.80
CA ILE A 283 -0.34 -0.41 -8.83
C ILE A 283 -1.10 -0.49 -10.15
N THR A 284 -0.81 0.42 -11.07
CA THR A 284 -1.40 0.43 -12.42
C THR A 284 -0.36 -0.03 -13.43
N GLY A 285 -0.78 -0.90 -14.35
CA GLY A 285 0.03 -1.31 -15.50
C GLY A 285 -0.21 -0.40 -16.70
N ARG A 286 0.85 -0.05 -17.41
CA ARG A 286 0.77 0.60 -18.73
C ARG A 286 1.45 -0.30 -19.75
N PRO A 287 0.71 -1.21 -20.39
CA PRO A 287 1.34 -2.14 -21.31
C PRO A 287 1.99 -1.38 -22.47
N HIS A 288 3.13 -1.88 -22.91
CA HIS A 288 3.73 -1.44 -24.15
C HIS A 288 2.77 -1.83 -25.28
N PRO A 289 2.34 -0.89 -26.15
CA PRO A 289 1.47 -1.24 -27.26
C PRO A 289 2.13 -2.35 -28.07
N SER A 290 1.34 -3.37 -28.43
CA SER A 290 1.85 -4.41 -29.30
C SER A 290 2.30 -3.78 -30.61
N VAL A 291 3.39 -4.30 -31.20
CA VAL A 291 3.73 -3.92 -32.57
C VAL A 291 2.61 -4.47 -33.44
N GLY A 292 1.64 -3.61 -33.76
CA GLY A 292 0.42 -4.02 -34.43
C GLY A 292 0.74 -4.92 -35.62
N VAL A 293 0.06 -6.07 -35.69
CA VAL A 293 -0.07 -6.75 -36.97
C VAL A 293 -0.66 -5.71 -37.92
N PRO A 294 0.02 -5.34 -39.01
CA PRO A 294 -0.52 -4.35 -39.93
C PRO A 294 -1.92 -4.81 -40.32
N ALA A 295 -2.92 -3.94 -40.12
CA ALA A 295 -4.29 -4.23 -40.53
C ALA A 295 -4.21 -4.73 -41.96
N ALA A 296 -4.63 -5.98 -42.19
CA ALA A 296 -4.66 -6.54 -43.52
C ALA A 296 -5.49 -5.56 -44.36
N GLU A 297 -4.83 -4.86 -45.29
CA GLU A 297 -5.52 -3.99 -46.24
C GLU A 297 -6.63 -4.83 -46.84
N SER A 298 -7.87 -4.46 -46.52
CA SER A 298 -9.03 -4.98 -47.22
C SER A 298 -8.81 -4.57 -48.66
N THR A 299 -8.32 -5.52 -49.47
CA THR A 299 -8.19 -5.38 -50.90
C THR A 299 -9.61 -5.21 -51.41
N SER A 300 -10.04 -3.96 -51.52
CA SER A 300 -11.26 -3.60 -52.23
C SER A 300 -11.00 -3.98 -53.68
N GLY A 301 -11.39 -5.20 -54.04
CA GLY A 301 -11.45 -5.67 -55.40
C GLY A 301 -12.41 -4.77 -56.17
N SER A 302 -11.85 -3.76 -56.83
CA SER A 302 -12.55 -3.03 -57.89
C SER A 302 -12.75 -3.98 -59.05
N THR A 303 -13.92 -4.63 -59.09
CA THR A 303 -14.47 -5.25 -60.29
C THR A 303 -15.74 -4.49 -60.68
N ASN A 304 -15.55 -3.50 -61.55
CA ASN A 304 -16.30 -3.22 -62.79
C ASN A 304 -16.10 -1.76 -63.22
#